data_AF-A0A6N9C595-F1
#
_entry.id   AF-A0A6N9C595-F1
#
_cell.length_a   1.000
_cell.length_b   1.000
_cell.length_c   1.000
_cell.angle_alpha   90.00
_cell.angle_beta   90.00
_cell.angle_gamma   90.00
#
_symmetry.space_group_name_H-M   'P 1'
#
loop_
_entity.id
_entity.type
_entity.pdbx_description
1 polymer ?
#
loop_
_entity_poly.entity_id
_entity_poly.type
_entity_poly.pdbx_seq_one_letter_code
_entity_poly.pdbx_strand_id
1 'polypeptide(L)'
;MKIAKRIPLSQYYERESALSDALSERESLRRIGLGNFRVVKREVPTGDMRADIVAYGDNQVLVIENQFGQADWSHWGLLECYAYYHNANMAVLIADEFPQLMIDACQRRNDTSDIQWYLISVYIDSLEQHHFNIVVQPTQTLREHQRLNTTNQGDMDRVDPIFWQPIRDDENCIFAGKPVPPSNNYGIEKKIKGTNMYVRLQLRRDHASIRVKFDGEHPPSQMDIIKQMMPELLTTIGGWEYQNRGDSVTATIKVIDRGRKDRNHWDKIRQVLVEQGTRIYENLLLIGNYRKQREKI
;
A
#
# COMPACT_ATOMS: atom_id res chain seq x y z
N MET A 1 -22.81 13.29 -20.30
CA MET A 1 -22.33 11.90 -20.37
C MET A 1 -23.52 11.00 -20.08
N LYS A 2 -23.93 10.10 -20.99
CA LYS A 2 -25.04 9.16 -20.71
C LYS A 2 -24.49 8.08 -19.77
N ILE A 3 -25.13 7.90 -18.61
CA ILE A 3 -24.83 6.79 -17.70
C ILE A 3 -25.26 5.50 -18.40
N ALA A 4 -24.34 4.56 -18.56
CA ALA A 4 -24.65 3.26 -19.15
C ALA A 4 -25.70 2.54 -18.29
N LYS A 5 -26.68 1.90 -18.91
CA LYS A 5 -27.79 1.26 -18.20
C LYS A 5 -27.31 -0.07 -17.60
N ARG A 6 -27.64 -0.31 -16.33
CA ARG A 6 -27.37 -1.57 -15.61
C ARG A 6 -28.32 -2.67 -16.08
N ILE A 7 -27.77 -3.84 -16.39
CA ILE A 7 -28.47 -5.09 -16.69
C ILE A 7 -28.25 -6.05 -15.50
N PRO A 8 -29.33 -6.54 -14.85
CA PRO A 8 -29.23 -7.58 -13.82
C PRO A 8 -28.57 -8.86 -14.35
N LEU A 9 -27.82 -9.57 -13.51
CA LEU A 9 -27.10 -10.78 -13.93
C LEU A 9 -28.03 -11.85 -14.49
N SER A 10 -29.20 -12.03 -13.87
CA SER A 10 -30.24 -12.99 -14.28
C SER A 10 -30.89 -12.67 -15.63
N GLN A 11 -30.70 -11.47 -16.18
CA GLN A 11 -31.16 -11.11 -17.52
C GLN A 11 -30.09 -11.33 -18.59
N TYR A 12 -28.82 -11.46 -18.18
CA TYR A 12 -27.70 -11.66 -19.10
C TYR A 12 -27.24 -13.13 -19.13
N TYR A 13 -27.19 -13.77 -17.98
CA TYR A 13 -26.81 -15.17 -17.82
C TYR A 13 -28.04 -16.06 -17.61
N GLU A 14 -28.05 -17.22 -18.27
CA GLU A 14 -29.13 -18.20 -18.11
C GLU A 14 -29.15 -18.83 -16.71
N ARG A 15 -27.99 -18.94 -16.05
CA ARG A 15 -27.79 -19.59 -14.75
C ARG A 15 -26.49 -19.14 -14.08
N GLU A 16 -26.41 -19.27 -12.76
CA GLU A 16 -25.26 -18.83 -11.95
C GLU A 16 -23.93 -19.50 -12.36
N SER A 17 -23.96 -20.78 -12.78
CA SER A 17 -22.76 -21.44 -13.30
C SER A 17 -22.16 -20.78 -14.56
N ALA A 18 -22.96 -20.06 -15.35
CA ALA A 18 -22.47 -19.28 -16.48
C ALA A 18 -21.76 -17.98 -16.04
N LEU A 19 -22.12 -17.44 -14.87
CA LEU A 19 -21.33 -16.39 -14.22
C LEU A 19 -20.00 -16.97 -13.71
N SER A 20 -20.01 -18.17 -13.12
CA SER A 20 -18.78 -18.86 -12.70
C SER A 20 -17.86 -19.14 -13.89
N ASP A 21 -18.40 -19.48 -15.07
CA ASP A 21 -17.63 -19.60 -16.32
C ASP A 21 -16.82 -18.31 -16.58
N ALA A 22 -17.49 -17.16 -16.61
CA ALA A 22 -16.87 -15.86 -16.88
C ALA A 22 -15.88 -15.42 -15.80
N LEU A 23 -16.15 -15.75 -14.53
CA LEU A 23 -15.28 -15.42 -13.40
C LEU A 23 -14.03 -16.29 -13.31
N SER A 24 -14.10 -17.53 -13.81
CA SER A 24 -13.00 -18.50 -13.71
C SER A 24 -11.81 -18.21 -14.63
N GLU A 25 -11.93 -17.24 -15.52
CA GLU A 25 -10.80 -16.74 -16.30
C GLU A 25 -9.80 -16.01 -15.39
N ARG A 26 -8.51 -16.32 -15.52
CA ARG A 26 -7.44 -15.69 -14.72
C ARG A 26 -7.45 -14.17 -14.83
N GLU A 27 -7.77 -13.63 -16.00
CA GLU A 27 -7.87 -12.19 -16.23
C GLU A 27 -9.09 -11.57 -15.54
N SER A 28 -10.17 -12.31 -15.32
CA SER A 28 -11.32 -11.85 -14.52
C SER A 28 -10.92 -11.59 -13.07
N LEU A 29 -10.25 -12.55 -12.42
CA LEU A 29 -9.78 -12.38 -11.03
C LEU A 29 -8.78 -11.21 -10.89
N ARG A 30 -7.93 -11.01 -11.91
CA ARG A 30 -7.02 -9.85 -11.99
C ARG A 30 -7.78 -8.54 -12.14
N ARG A 31 -8.81 -8.46 -12.98
CA ARG A 31 -9.67 -7.27 -13.14
C ARG A 31 -10.38 -6.89 -11.85
N ILE A 32 -10.80 -7.87 -11.06
CA ILE A 32 -11.40 -7.65 -9.73
C ILE A 32 -10.33 -7.14 -8.73
N GLY A 33 -9.07 -7.50 -8.95
CA GLY A 33 -7.93 -7.09 -8.13
C GLY A 33 -7.60 -8.05 -6.98
N LEU A 34 -8.13 -9.28 -7.00
CA LEU A 34 -7.97 -10.26 -5.91
C LEU A 34 -6.59 -10.93 -5.87
N GLY A 35 -5.72 -10.65 -6.84
CA GLY A 35 -4.37 -11.20 -6.92
C GLY A 35 -4.14 -12.12 -8.11
N ASN A 36 -3.01 -12.83 -8.08
CA ASN A 36 -2.55 -13.67 -9.18
C ASN A 36 -2.67 -15.16 -8.82
N PHE A 37 -3.68 -15.81 -9.38
CA PHE A 37 -3.90 -17.25 -9.20
C PHE A 37 -3.39 -18.05 -10.39
N ARG A 38 -2.61 -19.09 -10.12
CA ARG A 38 -2.03 -19.98 -11.14
C ARG A 38 -3.02 -21.04 -11.56
N VAL A 39 -3.85 -21.53 -10.64
CA VAL A 39 -4.86 -22.55 -10.94
C VAL A 39 -6.21 -21.98 -10.56
N VAL A 40 -7.19 -22.10 -11.43
CA VAL A 40 -8.59 -21.74 -11.15
C VAL A 40 -9.43 -22.94 -11.56
N LYS A 41 -10.20 -23.49 -10.62
CA LYS A 41 -11.08 -24.64 -10.83
C LYS A 41 -12.50 -24.22 -10.51
N ARG A 42 -13.45 -24.81 -11.22
CA ARG A 42 -14.88 -24.63 -11.00
C ARG A 42 -15.52 -25.88 -10.43
N GLU A 43 -16.65 -25.71 -9.77
CA GLU A 43 -17.49 -26.81 -9.28
C GLU A 43 -16.65 -27.81 -8.46
N VAL A 44 -15.83 -27.28 -7.57
CA VAL A 44 -14.82 -28.06 -6.85
C VAL A 44 -15.50 -28.85 -5.73
N PRO A 45 -15.33 -30.18 -5.66
CA PRO A 45 -15.93 -30.98 -4.60
C PRO A 45 -15.49 -30.52 -3.21
N THR A 46 -16.47 -30.33 -2.33
CA THR A 46 -16.33 -29.90 -0.93
C THR A 46 -17.25 -30.75 -0.06
N GLY A 47 -16.78 -31.95 0.30
CA GLY A 47 -17.65 -32.98 0.87
C GLY A 47 -18.75 -33.38 -0.11
N ASP A 48 -20.00 -33.31 0.32
CA ASP A 48 -21.19 -33.62 -0.49
C ASP A 48 -21.67 -32.45 -1.36
N MET A 49 -21.04 -31.28 -1.22
CA MET A 49 -21.37 -30.07 -1.98
C MET A 49 -20.23 -29.69 -2.93
N ARG A 50 -20.43 -28.62 -3.70
CA ARG A 50 -19.43 -28.11 -4.67
C ARG A 50 -19.30 -26.61 -4.50
N ALA A 51 -18.06 -26.15 -4.35
CA ALA A 51 -17.75 -24.72 -4.37
C ALA A 51 -17.72 -24.22 -5.81
N ASP A 52 -18.28 -23.03 -6.07
CA ASP A 52 -18.40 -22.50 -7.43
C ASP A 52 -17.01 -22.33 -8.06
N ILE A 53 -16.08 -21.70 -7.34
CA ILE A 53 -14.70 -21.52 -7.77
C ILE A 53 -13.73 -21.70 -6.60
N VAL A 54 -12.66 -22.46 -6.85
CA VAL A 54 -11.47 -22.49 -5.99
C VAL A 54 -10.23 -22.17 -6.82
N ALA A 55 -9.43 -21.23 -6.35
CA ALA A 55 -8.23 -20.78 -7.03
C ALA A 55 -6.99 -20.88 -6.13
N TYR A 56 -5.87 -21.26 -6.72
CA TYR A 56 -4.59 -21.50 -6.02
C TYR A 56 -3.48 -20.62 -6.62
N GLY A 57 -2.87 -19.80 -5.77
CA GLY A 57 -1.66 -19.03 -6.02
C GLY A 57 -0.45 -19.64 -5.32
N ASP A 58 0.65 -18.89 -5.22
CA ASP A 58 1.88 -19.38 -4.56
C ASP A 58 1.68 -19.67 -3.07
N ASN A 59 1.06 -18.73 -2.35
CA ASN A 59 0.73 -18.83 -0.92
C ASN A 59 -0.71 -18.39 -0.66
N GLN A 60 -1.58 -18.48 -1.67
CA GLN A 60 -2.95 -17.99 -1.59
C GLN A 60 -3.92 -19.07 -2.05
N VAL A 61 -4.98 -19.27 -1.29
CA VAL A 61 -6.10 -20.13 -1.64
C VAL A 61 -7.36 -19.29 -1.52
N LEU A 62 -8.01 -19.10 -2.67
CA LEU A 62 -9.22 -18.30 -2.82
C LEU A 62 -10.40 -19.23 -3.06
N VAL A 63 -11.49 -18.98 -2.34
CA VAL A 63 -12.80 -19.56 -2.61
C VAL A 63 -13.77 -18.45 -2.99
N ILE A 64 -14.56 -18.68 -4.04
CA ILE A 64 -15.62 -17.78 -4.47
C ILE A 64 -16.93 -18.54 -4.50
N GLU A 65 -17.96 -17.91 -3.95
CA GLU A 65 -19.37 -18.24 -4.18
C GLU A 65 -20.03 -17.09 -4.92
N ASN A 66 -20.94 -17.40 -5.86
CA ASN A 66 -21.66 -16.39 -6.63
C ASN A 66 -23.17 -16.63 -6.68
N GLN A 67 -23.94 -15.55 -6.62
CA GLN A 67 -25.39 -15.59 -6.64
C GLN A 67 -25.96 -14.51 -7.56
N PHE A 68 -27.14 -14.74 -8.14
CA PHE A 68 -27.93 -13.71 -8.82
C PHE A 68 -28.79 -12.92 -7.85
N GLY A 69 -28.86 -11.61 -8.04
CA GLY A 69 -29.71 -10.75 -7.24
C GLY A 69 -29.11 -10.45 -5.86
N GLN A 70 -29.97 -10.27 -4.86
CA GLN A 70 -29.52 -9.94 -3.51
C GLN A 70 -28.97 -11.19 -2.81
N ALA A 71 -27.75 -11.07 -2.28
CA ALA A 71 -27.09 -12.14 -1.53
C ALA A 71 -27.91 -12.59 -0.32
N ASP A 72 -27.94 -13.90 -0.08
CA ASP A 72 -28.61 -14.51 1.07
C ASP A 72 -27.63 -15.21 2.04
N TRP A 73 -28.15 -15.53 3.22
CA TRP A 73 -27.37 -16.17 4.28
C TRP A 73 -27.01 -17.64 3.99
N SER A 74 -27.71 -18.29 3.05
CA SER A 74 -27.39 -19.65 2.64
C SER A 74 -26.05 -19.66 1.90
N HIS A 75 -25.89 -18.77 0.90
CA HIS A 75 -24.65 -18.65 0.14
C HIS A 75 -23.49 -18.14 1.01
N TRP A 76 -23.77 -17.25 1.96
CA TRP A 76 -22.78 -16.85 2.97
C TRP A 76 -22.30 -18.05 3.80
N GLY A 77 -23.22 -18.87 4.31
CA GLY A 77 -22.87 -20.06 5.09
C GLY A 77 -22.09 -21.10 4.28
N LEU A 78 -22.44 -21.29 3.01
CA LEU A 78 -21.68 -22.14 2.07
C LEU A 78 -20.26 -21.63 1.90
N LEU A 79 -20.09 -20.33 1.62
CA LEU A 79 -18.78 -19.70 1.49
C LEU A 79 -17.92 -19.93 2.74
N GLU A 80 -18.49 -19.77 3.93
CA GLU A 80 -17.77 -20.03 5.19
C GLU A 80 -17.28 -21.49 5.25
N CYS A 81 -18.18 -22.45 5.03
CA CYS A 81 -17.84 -23.88 5.01
C CYS A 81 -16.73 -24.19 4.00
N TYR A 82 -16.83 -23.64 2.79
CA TYR A 82 -15.88 -23.89 1.71
C TYR A 82 -14.52 -23.28 2.00
N ALA A 83 -14.48 -22.06 2.56
CA ALA A 83 -13.25 -21.42 2.97
C ALA A 83 -12.48 -22.26 4.00
N TYR A 84 -13.17 -22.78 5.02
CA TYR A 84 -12.53 -23.67 6.01
C TYR A 84 -12.09 -25.01 5.40
N TYR A 85 -12.94 -25.65 4.59
CA TYR A 85 -12.63 -26.95 4.00
C TYR A 85 -11.39 -26.91 3.11
N HIS A 86 -11.25 -25.85 2.30
CA HIS A 86 -10.11 -25.69 1.39
C HIS A 86 -8.89 -25.04 2.04
N ASN A 87 -8.92 -24.74 3.35
CA ASN A 87 -7.90 -23.96 4.05
C ASN A 87 -7.61 -22.63 3.32
N ALA A 88 -8.69 -21.98 2.87
CA ALA A 88 -8.62 -20.72 2.15
C ALA A 88 -8.09 -19.61 3.06
N ASN A 89 -7.25 -18.75 2.52
CA ASN A 89 -6.88 -17.49 3.16
C ASN A 89 -7.60 -16.29 2.54
N MET A 90 -8.43 -16.53 1.52
CA MET A 90 -9.30 -15.55 0.89
C MET A 90 -10.67 -16.16 0.55
N ALA A 91 -11.74 -15.45 0.88
CA ALA A 91 -13.12 -15.86 0.63
C ALA A 91 -13.93 -14.70 0.05
N VAL A 92 -14.65 -14.94 -1.05
CA VAL A 92 -15.35 -13.90 -1.80
C VAL A 92 -16.79 -14.32 -2.08
N LEU A 93 -17.74 -13.48 -1.71
CA LEU A 93 -19.12 -13.61 -2.17
C LEU A 93 -19.40 -12.57 -3.27
N ILE A 94 -19.89 -13.04 -4.41
CA ILE A 94 -20.24 -12.18 -5.57
C ILE A 94 -21.75 -12.21 -5.78
N ALA A 95 -22.39 -11.03 -5.82
CA ALA A 95 -23.84 -10.90 -6.03
C ALA A 95 -24.19 -9.57 -6.71
N ASP A 96 -25.47 -9.34 -7.04
CA ASP A 96 -25.90 -8.03 -7.55
C ASP A 96 -25.82 -6.99 -6.41
N GLU A 97 -26.28 -7.36 -5.21
CA GLU A 97 -26.43 -6.48 -4.04
C GLU A 97 -26.32 -7.26 -2.72
N PHE A 98 -26.00 -6.57 -1.62
CA PHE A 98 -25.83 -7.17 -0.29
C PHE A 98 -26.69 -6.46 0.76
N PRO A 99 -27.37 -7.20 1.67
CA PRO A 99 -28.02 -6.60 2.82
C PRO A 99 -27.00 -5.94 3.76
N GLN A 100 -27.36 -4.81 4.39
CA GLN A 100 -26.47 -4.09 5.31
C GLN A 100 -25.94 -4.97 6.45
N LEU A 101 -26.77 -5.86 6.99
CA LEU A 101 -26.35 -6.77 8.06
C LEU A 101 -25.24 -7.73 7.62
N MET A 102 -25.24 -8.17 6.35
CA MET A 102 -24.18 -9.02 5.79
C MET A 102 -22.90 -8.22 5.58
N ILE A 103 -23.01 -6.96 5.15
CA ILE A 103 -21.88 -6.02 5.05
C ILE A 103 -21.19 -5.89 6.40
N ASP A 104 -21.96 -5.60 7.46
CA ASP A 104 -21.44 -5.45 8.83
C ASP A 104 -20.84 -6.77 9.36
N ALA A 105 -21.47 -7.91 9.06
CA ALA A 105 -20.97 -9.23 9.44
C ALA A 105 -19.64 -9.57 8.77
N CYS A 106 -19.51 -9.29 7.46
CA CYS A 106 -18.29 -9.52 6.71
C CYS A 106 -17.14 -8.62 7.20
N GLN A 107 -17.43 -7.36 7.53
CA GLN A 107 -16.45 -6.47 8.18
C GLN A 107 -15.96 -7.05 9.51
N ARG A 108 -16.87 -7.50 10.37
CA ARG A 108 -16.50 -8.12 11.65
C ARG A 108 -15.69 -9.41 11.46
N ARG A 109 -15.97 -10.20 10.43
CA ARG A 109 -15.15 -11.39 10.10
C ARG A 109 -13.73 -11.01 9.76
N ASN A 110 -13.52 -9.95 8.98
CA ASN A 110 -12.18 -9.44 8.69
C ASN A 110 -11.40 -8.96 9.93
N ASP A 111 -12.10 -8.58 11.01
CA ASP A 111 -11.46 -8.18 12.26
C ASP A 111 -11.14 -9.38 13.18
N THR A 112 -11.75 -10.54 12.95
CA THR A 112 -11.75 -11.68 13.88
C THR A 112 -11.22 -12.99 13.29
N SER A 113 -10.90 -13.01 12.00
CA SER A 113 -10.43 -14.18 11.26
C SER A 113 -9.17 -13.85 10.48
N ASP A 114 -8.29 -14.83 10.32
CA ASP A 114 -7.12 -14.75 9.45
C ASP A 114 -7.47 -14.88 7.95
N ILE A 115 -8.72 -15.25 7.64
CA ILE A 115 -9.23 -15.29 6.26
C ILE A 115 -9.61 -13.89 5.82
N GLN A 116 -9.21 -13.53 4.61
CA GLN A 116 -9.58 -12.27 3.97
C GLN A 116 -10.95 -12.38 3.29
N TRP A 117 -11.97 -11.76 3.86
CA TRP A 117 -13.36 -11.81 3.39
C TRP A 117 -13.71 -10.61 2.51
N TYR A 118 -14.33 -10.87 1.36
CA TYR A 118 -14.80 -9.84 0.42
C TYR A 118 -16.27 -10.03 0.11
N LEU A 119 -16.96 -8.90 -0.02
CA LEU A 119 -18.25 -8.81 -0.70
C LEU A 119 -18.05 -7.98 -1.96
N ILE A 120 -18.40 -8.51 -3.11
CA ILE A 120 -18.19 -7.83 -4.40
C ILE A 120 -19.51 -7.80 -5.14
N SER A 121 -20.02 -6.60 -5.37
CA SER A 121 -21.17 -6.43 -6.24
C SER A 121 -20.74 -6.45 -7.69
N VAL A 122 -21.49 -7.13 -8.54
CA VAL A 122 -21.25 -7.17 -9.97
C VAL A 122 -22.49 -6.72 -10.73
N TYR A 123 -22.26 -6.03 -11.84
CA TYR A 123 -23.31 -5.75 -12.80
C TYR A 123 -22.77 -5.72 -14.23
N ILE A 124 -23.67 -5.84 -15.19
CA ILE A 124 -23.35 -5.77 -16.61
C ILE A 124 -23.93 -4.47 -17.17
N ASP A 125 -23.15 -3.74 -17.95
CA ASP A 125 -23.64 -2.54 -18.62
C ASP A 125 -24.25 -2.85 -20.00
N SER A 126 -24.83 -1.84 -20.64
CA SER A 126 -25.40 -1.97 -21.99
C SER A 126 -24.38 -2.28 -23.09
N LEU A 127 -23.08 -2.27 -22.79
CA LEU A 127 -22.00 -2.69 -23.70
C LEU A 127 -21.49 -4.10 -23.35
N GLU A 128 -22.24 -4.83 -22.52
CA GLU A 128 -21.93 -6.18 -22.06
C GLU A 128 -20.62 -6.29 -21.27
N GLN A 129 -20.21 -5.20 -20.62
CA GLN A 129 -19.01 -5.20 -19.77
C GLN A 129 -19.36 -5.49 -18.32
N HIS A 130 -18.59 -6.38 -17.68
CA HIS A 130 -18.65 -6.60 -16.23
C HIS A 130 -18.04 -5.45 -15.47
N HIS A 131 -18.81 -4.90 -14.53
CA HIS A 131 -18.37 -3.91 -13.57
C HIS A 131 -18.41 -4.52 -12.18
N PHE A 132 -17.24 -4.59 -11.55
CA PHE A 132 -17.08 -5.10 -10.20
C PHE A 132 -16.91 -3.93 -9.23
N ASN A 133 -17.65 -3.96 -8.13
CA ASN A 133 -17.54 -2.99 -7.06
C ASN A 133 -17.35 -3.72 -5.74
N ILE A 134 -16.18 -3.50 -5.12
CA ILE A 134 -15.85 -4.09 -3.83
C ILE A 134 -16.66 -3.36 -2.75
N VAL A 135 -17.65 -4.06 -2.18
CA VAL A 135 -18.53 -3.57 -1.11
C VAL A 135 -17.85 -3.71 0.25
N VAL A 136 -17.22 -4.87 0.48
CA VAL A 136 -16.39 -5.13 1.67
C VAL A 136 -15.08 -5.75 1.21
N GLN A 137 -14.00 -5.33 1.85
CA GLN A 137 -12.67 -5.94 1.75
C GLN A 137 -11.98 -5.83 3.11
N PRO A 138 -11.00 -6.70 3.41
CA PRO A 138 -10.23 -6.60 4.64
C PRO A 138 -9.53 -5.25 4.76
N THR A 139 -9.44 -4.71 5.97
CA THR A 139 -8.76 -3.43 6.24
C THR A 139 -7.27 -3.48 5.87
N GLN A 140 -6.66 -4.68 5.88
CA GLN A 140 -5.32 -4.91 5.35
C GLN A 140 -5.29 -4.84 3.80
N THR A 141 -6.34 -5.30 3.11
CA THR A 141 -6.47 -5.22 1.64
C THR A 141 -7.00 -3.88 1.13
N LEU A 142 -7.63 -3.04 1.95
CA LEU A 142 -7.82 -1.61 1.62
C LEU A 142 -6.47 -0.94 1.32
N ARG A 143 -5.40 -1.38 1.99
CA ARG A 143 -4.03 -0.96 1.69
C ARG A 143 -3.47 -1.65 0.44
N GLU A 144 -4.05 -2.73 -0.08
CA GLU A 144 -3.57 -3.44 -1.28
C GLU A 144 -4.38 -3.13 -2.55
N HIS A 145 -5.70 -2.93 -2.49
CA HIS A 145 -6.51 -2.48 -3.62
C HIS A 145 -6.32 -0.99 -3.94
N GLN A 146 -5.98 -0.15 -2.94
CA GLN A 146 -5.42 1.19 -3.22
C GLN A 146 -4.07 1.10 -3.97
N ARG A 147 -3.33 -0.03 -3.86
CA ARG A 147 -2.12 -0.29 -4.65
C ARG A 147 -2.43 -0.70 -6.10
N LEU A 148 -3.61 -1.27 -6.41
CA LEU A 148 -3.93 -1.74 -7.78
C LEU A 148 -4.77 -0.74 -8.61
N ASN A 149 -5.64 0.06 -8.00
CA ASN A 149 -6.53 1.00 -8.72
C ASN A 149 -5.93 2.40 -9.00
N THR A 150 -4.62 2.59 -8.79
CA THR A 150 -3.91 3.84 -9.14
C THR A 150 -3.39 3.87 -10.59
N THR A 151 -3.92 3.01 -11.46
CA THR A 151 -3.65 3.01 -12.92
C THR A 151 -4.53 3.97 -13.72
N ASN A 152 -5.44 4.73 -13.09
CA ASN A 152 -6.05 5.89 -13.73
C ASN A 152 -5.15 7.12 -13.55
N GLN A 153 -4.75 7.68 -14.69
CA GLN A 153 -3.73 8.70 -14.98
C GLN A 153 -3.78 10.03 -14.17
N GLY A 154 -4.61 10.16 -13.13
CA GLY A 154 -4.84 11.40 -12.39
C GLY A 154 -4.13 11.54 -11.03
N ASP A 155 -3.68 10.44 -10.40
CA ASP A 155 -3.23 10.46 -8.98
C ASP A 155 -1.72 10.21 -8.78
N MET A 156 -0.91 10.31 -9.84
CA MET A 156 0.55 10.06 -9.83
C MET A 156 1.38 11.00 -8.93
N ASP A 157 0.76 12.01 -8.32
CA ASP A 157 1.44 12.93 -7.43
C ASP A 157 1.33 12.57 -5.95
N ARG A 158 0.46 11.64 -5.56
CA ARG A 158 0.42 11.20 -4.15
C ARG A 158 1.42 10.07 -3.90
N VAL A 159 2.42 10.33 -3.06
CA VAL A 159 3.21 9.24 -2.46
C VAL A 159 2.26 8.42 -1.60
N ASP A 160 2.18 7.13 -1.89
CA ASP A 160 1.37 6.19 -1.14
C ASP A 160 1.88 6.13 0.32
N PRO A 161 1.06 6.46 1.34
CA PRO A 161 1.44 6.37 2.76
C PRO A 161 2.04 5.01 3.15
N ILE A 162 1.71 3.97 2.39
CA ILE A 162 2.20 2.60 2.54
C ILE A 162 3.71 2.49 2.39
N PHE A 163 4.34 3.32 1.55
CA PHE A 163 5.80 3.25 1.41
C PHE A 163 6.49 3.48 2.76
N TRP A 164 5.96 4.42 3.57
CA TRP A 164 6.54 4.83 4.84
C TRP A 164 6.12 3.94 6.01
N GLN A 165 5.01 3.21 5.89
CA GLN A 165 4.42 2.45 6.99
C GLN A 165 5.41 1.46 7.64
N PRO A 166 6.19 0.64 6.90
CA PRO A 166 7.16 -0.27 7.52
C PRO A 166 8.25 0.47 8.32
N ILE A 167 8.66 1.66 7.89
CA ILE A 167 9.64 2.47 8.62
C ILE A 167 9.01 3.09 9.88
N ARG A 168 7.70 3.38 9.85
CA ARG A 168 6.98 3.96 10.99
C ARG A 168 6.66 2.95 12.09
N ASP A 169 6.38 1.71 11.69
CA ASP A 169 5.99 0.62 12.59
C ASP A 169 7.21 -0.10 13.20
N ASP A 170 8.39 0.05 12.62
CA ASP A 170 9.63 -0.46 13.21
C ASP A 170 10.07 0.40 14.41
N GLU A 171 9.73 -0.04 15.61
CA GLU A 171 10.08 0.65 16.87
C GLU A 171 11.58 0.90 17.06
N ASN A 172 12.44 0.12 16.39
CA ASN A 172 13.90 0.28 16.45
C ASN A 172 14.42 1.31 15.44
N CYS A 173 13.58 1.77 14.51
CA CYS A 173 13.98 2.75 13.52
C CYS A 173 13.98 4.18 14.12
N ILE A 174 15.06 4.94 13.93
CA ILE A 174 15.15 6.35 14.34
C ILE A 174 14.00 7.19 13.76
N PHE A 175 13.53 6.84 12.57
CA PHE A 175 12.47 7.55 11.85
C PHE A 175 11.05 7.02 12.14
N ALA A 176 10.91 6.09 13.09
CA ALA A 176 9.63 5.57 13.56
C ALA A 176 8.72 6.66 14.14
N GLY A 177 7.42 6.36 14.24
CA GLY A 177 6.44 7.22 14.92
C GLY A 177 5.17 7.47 14.11
N LYS A 178 4.54 8.65 14.31
CA LYS A 178 3.20 8.94 13.78
C LYS A 178 3.11 8.77 12.25
N PRO A 179 1.94 8.33 11.73
CA PRO A 179 1.69 8.22 10.29
C PRO A 179 2.00 9.52 9.54
N VAL A 180 2.44 9.40 8.29
CA VAL A 180 2.68 10.57 7.43
C VAL A 180 1.34 11.11 6.94
N PRO A 181 0.99 12.37 7.25
CA PRO A 181 -0.27 12.93 6.76
C PRO A 181 -0.24 13.02 5.23
N PRO A 182 -1.38 12.86 4.54
CA PRO A 182 -1.45 12.90 3.08
C PRO A 182 -0.83 14.16 2.45
N SER A 183 -0.87 15.28 3.18
CA SER A 183 -0.30 16.57 2.77
C SER A 183 1.24 16.62 2.79
N ASN A 184 1.91 15.67 3.44
CA ASN A 184 3.38 15.62 3.59
C ASN A 184 3.96 14.27 3.14
N ASN A 185 3.30 13.58 2.21
CA ASN A 185 3.60 12.21 1.83
C ASN A 185 4.97 12.01 1.14
N TYR A 186 5.65 13.09 0.74
CA TYR A 186 6.96 13.01 0.08
C TYR A 186 8.14 12.67 1.00
N GLY A 187 7.93 12.58 2.32
CA GLY A 187 9.02 12.20 3.21
C GLY A 187 8.69 12.16 4.69
N ILE A 188 9.52 11.42 5.44
CA ILE A 188 9.54 11.42 6.90
C ILE A 188 10.73 12.22 7.41
N GLU A 189 10.50 13.05 8.42
CA GLU A 189 11.52 13.94 8.99
C GLU A 189 11.73 13.63 10.47
N LYS A 190 12.98 13.73 10.91
CA LYS A 190 13.39 13.63 12.30
C LYS A 190 14.28 14.82 12.66
N LYS A 191 13.92 15.51 13.74
CA LYS A 191 14.75 16.55 14.35
C LYS A 191 15.89 15.92 15.16
N ILE A 192 17.09 16.46 15.05
CA ILE A 192 18.23 16.11 15.90
C ILE A 192 18.04 16.79 17.26
N LYS A 193 17.95 15.99 18.33
CA LYS A 193 17.54 16.46 19.66
C LYS A 193 18.44 17.60 20.15
N GLY A 194 17.81 18.72 20.50
CA GLY A 194 18.50 19.89 21.07
C GLY A 194 19.40 20.63 20.08
N THR A 195 19.11 20.54 18.78
CA THR A 195 19.74 21.33 17.72
C THR A 195 18.64 21.85 16.77
N ASN A 196 19.00 22.69 15.80
CA ASN A 196 18.09 23.13 14.73
C ASN A 196 18.29 22.34 13.42
N MET A 197 18.80 21.12 13.53
CA MET A 197 19.07 20.25 12.38
C MET A 197 17.97 19.20 12.23
N TYR A 198 17.62 18.92 10.97
CA TYR A 198 16.62 17.91 10.61
C TYR A 198 17.17 17.00 9.53
N VAL A 199 16.87 15.71 9.65
CA VAL A 199 17.11 14.71 8.60
C VAL A 199 15.77 14.24 8.08
N ARG A 200 15.59 14.32 6.77
CA ARG A 200 14.36 13.93 6.09
C ARG A 200 14.65 12.90 5.01
N LEU A 201 14.02 11.73 5.12
CA LEU A 201 14.00 10.74 4.05
C LEU A 201 12.98 11.21 3.02
N GLN A 202 13.32 11.20 1.74
CA GLN A 202 12.47 11.67 0.66
C GLN A 202 12.33 10.62 -0.43
N LEU A 203 11.09 10.36 -0.84
CA LEU A 203 10.79 9.51 -1.98
C LEU A 203 10.24 10.38 -3.11
N ARG A 204 11.04 10.56 -4.16
CA ARG A 204 10.63 11.28 -5.37
C ARG A 204 10.16 10.30 -6.44
N ARG A 205 9.62 10.82 -7.54
CA ARG A 205 9.04 9.99 -8.61
C ARG A 205 10.03 8.94 -9.15
N ASP A 206 11.27 9.35 -9.36
CA ASP A 206 12.31 8.62 -10.09
C ASP A 206 13.55 8.28 -9.25
N HIS A 207 13.71 8.89 -8.08
CA HIS A 207 14.81 8.62 -7.16
C HIS A 207 14.38 8.74 -5.71
N ALA A 208 15.23 8.29 -4.80
CA ALA A 208 15.11 8.57 -3.38
C ALA A 208 16.32 9.35 -2.88
N SER A 209 16.08 10.25 -1.94
CA SER A 209 17.09 11.16 -1.43
C SER A 209 16.94 11.40 0.06
N ILE A 210 18.01 11.83 0.70
CA ILE A 210 18.00 12.33 2.07
C ILE A 210 18.22 13.82 2.02
N ARG A 211 17.37 14.57 2.72
CA ARG A 211 17.51 16.01 2.89
C ARG A 211 17.95 16.31 4.31
N VAL A 212 18.98 17.13 4.44
CA VAL A 212 19.40 17.72 5.70
C VAL A 212 18.99 19.20 5.68
N LYS A 213 18.28 19.65 6.71
CA LYS A 213 17.83 21.04 6.87
C LYS A 213 18.42 21.65 8.15
N PHE A 214 18.87 22.89 8.04
CA PHE A 214 19.37 23.72 9.13
C PHE A 214 18.49 24.95 9.24
N ASP A 215 17.92 25.21 10.41
CA ASP A 215 17.09 26.40 10.66
C ASP A 215 17.80 27.38 11.61
N GLY A 216 17.68 28.69 11.39
CA GLY A 216 18.13 29.73 12.33
C GLY A 216 18.97 30.84 11.70
N GLU A 217 19.57 31.71 12.52
CA GLU A 217 20.23 32.96 12.08
C GLU A 217 21.65 32.78 11.52
N HIS A 218 22.27 31.60 11.68
CA HIS A 218 23.60 31.31 11.11
C HIS A 218 23.71 29.98 10.32
N PRO A 219 22.87 29.67 9.32
CA PRO A 219 22.90 28.38 8.61
C PRO A 219 24.14 28.13 7.73
N PRO A 220 24.72 29.12 7.00
CA PRO A 220 25.88 28.90 6.14
C PRO A 220 27.11 28.32 6.87
N SER A 221 27.45 28.85 8.04
CA SER A 221 28.60 28.39 8.83
C SER A 221 28.42 26.98 9.39
N GLN A 222 27.18 26.51 9.55
CA GLN A 222 26.88 25.14 9.98
C GLN A 222 27.18 24.14 8.86
N MET A 223 26.92 24.52 7.61
CA MET A 223 27.21 23.67 6.46
C MET A 223 28.71 23.50 6.25
N ASP A 224 29.51 24.55 6.45
CA ASP A 224 30.97 24.45 6.30
C ASP A 224 31.60 23.51 7.33
N ILE A 225 31.07 23.50 8.56
CA ILE A 225 31.47 22.54 9.60
C ILE A 225 31.14 21.11 9.15
N ILE A 226 29.97 20.87 8.56
CA ILE A 226 29.59 19.52 8.11
C ILE A 226 30.44 19.08 6.93
N LYS A 227 30.71 19.99 5.98
CA LYS A 227 31.62 19.69 4.88
C LYS A 227 33.01 19.29 5.40
N GLN A 228 33.48 19.93 6.47
CA GLN A 228 34.75 19.62 7.10
C GLN A 228 34.72 18.31 7.91
N MET A 229 33.63 18.06 8.63
CA MET A 229 33.51 16.91 9.54
C MET A 229 33.04 15.63 8.86
N MET A 230 32.47 15.71 7.65
CA MET A 230 31.89 14.57 6.94
C MET A 230 32.27 14.53 5.45
N PRO A 231 33.56 14.55 5.09
CA PRO A 231 34.01 14.52 3.70
C PRO A 231 33.59 13.23 2.96
N GLU A 232 33.40 12.13 3.67
CA GLU A 232 32.89 10.86 3.14
C GLU A 232 31.43 10.94 2.67
N LEU A 233 30.59 11.79 3.30
CA LEU A 233 29.24 12.06 2.78
C LEU A 233 29.25 12.85 1.48
N LEU A 234 30.32 13.62 1.23
CA LEU A 234 30.48 14.41 0.00
C LEU A 234 30.98 13.54 -1.16
N THR A 235 31.74 12.49 -0.87
CA THR A 235 32.40 11.63 -1.87
C THR A 235 31.60 10.37 -2.22
N THR A 236 30.80 9.83 -1.30
CA THR A 236 30.10 8.54 -1.51
C THR A 236 28.79 8.68 -2.30
N ILE A 237 28.22 9.89 -2.42
CA ILE A 237 26.85 10.05 -2.87
C ILE A 237 26.67 11.23 -3.83
N GLY A 238 26.94 11.02 -5.12
CA GLY A 238 26.28 11.66 -6.27
C GLY A 238 26.20 13.19 -6.38
N GLY A 239 26.85 13.96 -5.50
CA GLY A 239 26.74 15.41 -5.43
C GLY A 239 25.57 15.89 -4.57
N TRP A 240 25.74 17.05 -3.94
CA TRP A 240 24.74 17.72 -3.11
C TRP A 240 24.02 18.79 -3.93
N GLU A 241 22.69 18.79 -3.89
CA GLU A 241 21.93 19.98 -4.30
C GLU A 241 21.79 20.92 -3.10
N TYR A 242 22.39 22.10 -3.21
CA TYR A 242 22.41 23.13 -2.18
C TYR A 242 21.35 24.20 -2.43
N GLN A 243 20.55 24.50 -1.40
CA GLN A 243 19.64 25.64 -1.41
C GLN A 243 19.75 26.42 -0.10
N ASN A 244 20.01 27.72 -0.22
CA ASN A 244 19.97 28.68 0.88
C ASN A 244 18.73 29.55 0.73
N ARG A 245 17.88 29.58 1.75
CA ARG A 245 16.65 30.39 1.80
C ARG A 245 16.67 31.42 2.93
N GLY A 246 17.84 31.96 3.27
CA GLY A 246 18.00 33.01 4.27
C GLY A 246 17.83 32.52 5.71
N ASP A 247 16.64 32.00 6.04
CA ASP A 247 16.29 31.42 7.35
C ASP A 247 16.69 29.94 7.50
N SER A 248 17.05 29.31 6.39
CA SER A 248 17.34 27.90 6.34
C SER A 248 18.32 27.54 5.23
N VAL A 249 19.14 26.53 5.50
CA VAL A 249 19.99 25.87 4.51
C VAL A 249 19.54 24.44 4.37
N THR A 250 19.44 23.98 3.12
CA THR A 250 19.13 22.59 2.80
C THR A 250 20.16 21.98 1.90
N ALA A 251 20.43 20.72 2.17
CA ALA A 251 21.25 19.85 1.36
C ALA A 251 20.44 18.61 1.01
N THR A 252 20.41 18.23 -0.26
CA THR A 252 19.76 17.00 -0.72
C THR A 252 20.80 16.06 -1.32
N ILE A 253 20.75 14.80 -0.89
CA ILE A 253 21.68 13.74 -1.25
C ILE A 253 20.87 12.61 -1.89
N LYS A 254 21.09 12.32 -3.17
CA LYS A 254 20.39 11.24 -3.87
C LYS A 254 21.03 9.89 -3.53
N VAL A 255 20.32 9.01 -2.83
CA VAL A 255 20.87 7.74 -2.34
C VAL A 255 20.64 6.55 -3.27
N ILE A 256 19.65 6.63 -4.16
CA ILE A 256 19.37 5.60 -5.16
C ILE A 256 18.58 6.18 -6.34
N ASP A 257 18.92 5.76 -7.56
CA ASP A 257 18.23 6.10 -8.82
C ASP A 257 16.95 5.27 -9.03
N ARG A 258 16.15 5.17 -7.96
CA ARG A 258 14.85 4.50 -7.94
C ARG A 258 13.91 5.25 -7.01
N GLY A 259 12.66 5.43 -7.43
CA GLY A 259 11.69 6.27 -6.74
C GLY A 259 10.31 5.63 -6.65
N ARG A 260 9.28 6.48 -6.57
CA ARG A 260 7.87 6.06 -6.45
C ARG A 260 7.42 5.14 -7.58
N LYS A 261 7.94 5.33 -8.79
CA LYS A 261 7.59 4.49 -9.96
C LYS A 261 8.11 3.05 -9.83
N ASP A 262 9.12 2.82 -8.99
CA ASP A 262 9.85 1.55 -8.89
C ASP A 262 9.32 0.65 -7.77
N ARG A 263 8.01 0.39 -7.76
CA ARG A 263 7.29 -0.31 -6.66
C ARG A 263 7.91 -1.64 -6.25
N ASN A 264 8.35 -2.44 -7.21
CA ASN A 264 8.98 -3.75 -6.96
C ASN A 264 10.34 -3.65 -6.23
N HIS A 265 10.88 -2.44 -6.08
CA HIS A 265 12.14 -2.18 -5.38
C HIS A 265 11.94 -1.42 -4.07
N TRP A 266 10.70 -1.20 -3.63
CA TRP A 266 10.40 -0.39 -2.45
C TRP A 266 11.06 -0.90 -1.17
N ASP A 267 11.19 -2.21 -0.98
CA ASP A 267 11.94 -2.76 0.16
C ASP A 267 13.40 -2.31 0.15
N LYS A 268 14.04 -2.38 -1.03
CA LYS A 268 15.42 -1.95 -1.17
C LYS A 268 15.56 -0.44 -1.00
N ILE A 269 14.62 0.35 -1.51
CA ILE A 269 14.63 1.81 -1.35
C ILE A 269 14.47 2.18 0.13
N ARG A 270 13.54 1.53 0.86
CA ARG A 270 13.36 1.73 2.30
C ARG A 270 14.65 1.41 3.06
N GLN A 271 15.24 0.25 2.80
CA GLN A 271 16.49 -0.17 3.41
C GLN A 271 17.58 0.90 3.23
N VAL A 272 17.83 1.32 1.98
CA VAL A 272 18.87 2.31 1.68
C VAL A 272 18.57 3.66 2.34
N LEU A 273 17.31 4.12 2.32
CA LEU A 273 16.92 5.37 2.98
C LEU A 273 17.14 5.32 4.49
N VAL A 274 16.76 4.22 5.15
CA VAL A 274 16.92 4.06 6.60
C VAL A 274 18.39 3.94 6.96
N GLU A 275 19.17 3.10 6.28
CA GLU A 275 20.60 2.91 6.56
C GLU A 275 21.38 4.22 6.41
N GLN A 276 21.23 4.90 5.26
CA GLN A 276 21.94 6.15 5.01
C GLN A 276 21.40 7.30 5.88
N GLY A 277 20.09 7.32 6.13
CA GLY A 277 19.44 8.32 6.97
C GLY A 277 19.88 8.24 8.42
N THR A 278 19.95 7.03 8.97
CA THR A 278 20.43 6.76 10.33
C THR A 278 21.89 7.16 10.46
N ARG A 279 22.74 6.77 9.50
CA ARG A 279 24.15 7.16 9.50
C ARG A 279 24.32 8.68 9.49
N ILE A 280 23.55 9.42 8.68
CA ILE A 280 23.60 10.89 8.65
C ILE A 280 23.11 11.46 10.00
N TYR A 281 22.01 10.93 10.54
CA TYR A 281 21.43 11.38 11.80
C TYR A 281 22.42 11.27 12.96
N GLU A 282 23.07 10.12 13.11
CA GLU A 282 24.02 9.86 14.19
C GLU A 282 25.24 10.79 14.13
N ASN A 283 25.77 11.02 12.93
CA ASN A 283 26.89 11.93 12.77
C ASN A 283 26.52 13.38 13.09
N LEU A 284 25.35 13.85 12.64
CA LEU A 284 24.86 15.18 13.01
C LEU A 284 24.61 15.32 14.51
N LEU A 285 24.17 14.25 15.18
CA LEU A 285 23.99 14.23 16.63
C LEU A 285 25.34 14.43 17.36
N LEU A 286 26.41 13.78 16.90
CA LEU A 286 27.77 13.97 17.44
C LEU A 286 28.24 15.42 17.28
N ILE A 287 28.04 16.02 16.10
CA ILE A 287 28.39 17.42 15.83
C ILE A 287 27.61 18.37 16.74
N GLY A 288 26.31 18.13 16.91
CA GLY A 288 25.46 18.92 17.80
C GLY A 288 25.91 18.87 19.26
N ASN A 289 26.34 17.70 19.74
CA ASN A 289 26.84 17.52 21.10
C ASN A 289 28.21 18.19 21.32
N TYR A 290 29.12 18.10 20.35
CA TYR A 290 30.44 18.74 20.42
C TYR A 290 30.33 20.27 20.57
N ARG A 291 29.40 20.91 19.85
CA ARG A 291 29.15 22.36 19.98
C ARG A 291 28.69 22.78 21.38
N LYS A 292 27.75 22.03 21.96
CA LYS A 292 27.25 22.32 23.31
C LYS A 292 28.33 22.23 24.38
N GLN A 293 29.37 21.43 24.15
CA GLN A 293 30.50 21.34 25.06
C GLN A 293 31.44 22.55 24.91
N ARG A 294 31.65 23.06 23.69
CA ARG A 294 32.46 24.27 23.43
C ARG A 294 31.81 25.57 23.87
N GLU A 295 30.49 25.70 23.79
CA GLU A 295 29.76 26.91 24.22
C GLU A 295 29.65 27.03 25.76
N LYS A 296 30.03 25.98 26.50
CA LYS A 296 30.05 25.95 27.97
C LYS A 296 31.44 26.25 28.58
N ILE A 297 32.45 26.48 27.74
CA ILE A 297 33.82 26.85 28.12
C ILE A 297 34.00 28.32 27.74
#